data_AF-A0A963BBF3-F1
#
_entry.id   AF-A0A963BBF3-F1
#
_cell.length_a   1.000
_cell.length_b   1.000
_cell.length_c   1.000
_cell.angle_alpha   90.00
_cell.angle_beta   90.00
_cell.angle_gamma   90.00
#
_symmetry.space_group_name_H-M   'P 1'
#
loop_
_entity.id
_entity.type
_entity.pdbx_description
1 polymer ?
#
loop_
_entity_poly.entity_id
_entity_poly.type
_entity_poly.pdbx_seq_one_letter_code
_entity_poly.pdbx_strand_id
1 'polypeptide(L)'
;MKSIATISVILALAAPMLSSASENPWPKGAIEKDDPRVLAFYERVCNQWADKNGMADELRKAYLEKCKSEAPSIFPVGYAEDAAGDG
;
A
#
# COMPACT_ATOMS: atom_id res chain seq x y z
N MET A 1 55.02 24.54 -2.88
CA MET A 1 53.73 25.24 -2.62
C MET A 1 52.63 24.46 -3.32
N LYS A 2 51.43 24.41 -2.70
CA LYS A 2 50.38 23.40 -2.80
C LYS A 2 49.83 23.13 -4.22
N SER A 3 49.78 21.85 -4.61
CA SER A 3 48.94 21.35 -5.71
C SER A 3 47.46 21.41 -5.28
N ILE A 4 46.63 22.11 -6.05
CA ILE A 4 45.19 22.22 -5.80
C ILE A 4 44.49 21.20 -6.70
N ALA A 5 44.01 20.12 -6.09
CA ALA A 5 43.12 19.15 -6.71
C ALA A 5 41.76 19.79 -6.97
N THR A 6 41.34 19.84 -8.23
CA THR A 6 39.98 20.24 -8.60
C THR A 6 39.09 19.01 -8.64
N ILE A 7 38.16 19.00 -7.69
CA ILE A 7 37.22 17.94 -7.35
C ILE A 7 36.16 17.83 -8.44
N SER A 8 35.99 16.62 -8.99
CA SER A 8 34.91 16.22 -9.88
C SER A 8 33.55 16.39 -9.17
N VAL A 9 32.72 17.32 -9.64
CA VAL A 9 31.32 17.43 -9.23
C VAL A 9 30.51 16.38 -10.00
N ILE A 10 30.26 15.24 -9.37
CA ILE A 10 29.29 14.24 -9.84
C ILE A 10 27.91 14.78 -9.47
N LEU A 11 27.22 15.34 -10.45
CA LEU A 11 25.82 15.74 -10.33
C LEU A 11 24.97 14.46 -10.35
N ALA A 12 24.68 13.92 -9.17
CA ALA A 12 23.80 12.76 -9.03
C ALA A 12 22.37 13.15 -9.44
N LEU A 13 21.86 12.50 -10.49
CA LEU A 13 20.49 12.59 -10.94
C LEU A 13 19.55 12.13 -9.82
N ALA A 14 18.86 13.05 -9.16
CA ALA A 14 17.69 12.73 -8.36
C ALA A 14 16.52 12.46 -9.32
N ALA A 15 16.37 11.20 -9.73
CA ALA A 15 15.14 10.77 -10.38
C ALA A 15 13.98 10.89 -9.37
N PRO A 16 12.89 11.61 -9.69
CA PRO A 16 11.68 11.51 -8.90
C PRO A 16 11.17 10.08 -9.07
N MET A 17 11.31 9.26 -8.04
CA MET A 17 10.58 8.01 -7.98
C MET A 17 9.10 8.39 -7.97
N LEU A 18 8.43 8.21 -9.09
CA LEU A 18 6.99 8.10 -9.11
C LEU A 18 6.65 6.96 -8.17
N SER A 19 6.21 7.28 -6.96
CA SER A 19 5.43 6.36 -6.16
C SER A 19 4.17 6.07 -6.95
N SER A 20 4.22 5.03 -7.79
CA SER A 20 3.02 4.42 -8.32
C SER A 20 2.12 4.18 -7.12
N ALA A 21 0.98 4.89 -7.10
CA ALA A 21 -0.13 4.50 -6.26
C ALA A 21 -0.47 3.09 -6.70
N SER A 22 0.09 2.09 -6.01
CA SER A 22 -0.24 0.71 -6.29
C SER A 22 -1.71 0.58 -5.91
N GLU A 23 -2.55 0.59 -6.92
CA GLU A 23 -3.90 0.06 -6.84
C GLU A 23 -3.75 -1.29 -6.15
N ASN A 24 -4.31 -1.44 -4.94
CA ASN A 24 -4.35 -2.75 -4.31
C ASN A 24 -5.35 -3.53 -5.16
N PRO A 25 -4.92 -4.41 -6.07
CA PRO A 25 -5.86 -5.04 -6.97
C PRO A 25 -6.58 -6.12 -6.17
N TRP A 26 -7.89 -6.21 -6.36
CA TRP A 26 -8.66 -7.29 -5.74
C TRP A 26 -8.14 -8.66 -6.21
N PRO A 27 -8.01 -9.67 -5.33
CA PRO A 27 -7.56 -11.00 -5.73
C PRO A 27 -8.58 -11.67 -6.67
N LYS A 28 -8.14 -11.99 -7.91
CA LYS A 28 -8.99 -12.60 -8.94
C LYS A 28 -9.55 -13.97 -8.51
N GLY A 29 -10.84 -14.20 -8.79
CA GLY A 29 -11.51 -15.47 -8.52
C GLY A 29 -11.54 -15.87 -7.04
N ALA A 30 -11.44 -14.90 -6.12
CA ALA A 30 -11.72 -15.14 -4.72
C ALA A 30 -13.22 -14.96 -4.46
N ILE A 31 -13.86 -16.02 -3.95
CA ILE A 31 -15.32 -16.09 -3.72
C ILE A 31 -15.65 -16.05 -2.23
N GLU A 32 -14.70 -16.43 -1.37
CA GLU A 32 -14.88 -16.49 0.08
C GLU A 32 -14.05 -15.42 0.80
N LYS A 33 -14.60 -14.85 1.88
CA LYS A 33 -13.96 -13.80 2.70
C LYS A 33 -12.76 -14.29 3.51
N ASP A 34 -12.71 -15.60 3.73
CA ASP A 34 -11.65 -16.29 4.45
C ASP A 34 -10.59 -16.90 3.50
N ASP A 35 -10.70 -16.66 2.20
CA ASP A 35 -9.62 -16.94 1.25
C ASP A 35 -8.34 -16.21 1.70
N PRO A 36 -7.19 -16.90 1.85
CA PRO A 36 -5.95 -16.29 2.28
C PRO A 36 -5.53 -15.06 1.45
N ARG A 37 -5.88 -15.03 0.16
CA ARG A 37 -5.60 -13.90 -0.74
C ARG A 37 -6.45 -12.68 -0.39
N VAL A 38 -7.69 -12.89 0.03
CA VAL A 38 -8.61 -11.84 0.50
C VAL A 38 -8.15 -11.30 1.85
N LEU A 39 -7.77 -12.18 2.78
CA LEU A 39 -7.22 -11.77 4.07
C LEU A 39 -5.95 -10.93 3.90
N ALA A 40 -5.04 -11.35 3.01
CA ALA A 40 -3.83 -10.60 2.68
C ALA A 40 -4.13 -9.27 1.97
N PHE A 41 -5.20 -9.20 1.18
CA PHE A 41 -5.68 -7.94 0.61
C PHE A 41 -6.13 -6.99 1.72
N TYR A 42 -7.05 -7.39 2.60
CA TYR A 42 -7.52 -6.54 3.70
C TYR A 42 -6.38 -6.06 4.60
N GLU A 43 -5.47 -6.95 4.96
CA GLU A 43 -4.29 -6.59 5.76
C GLU A 43 -3.47 -5.49 5.08
N ARG A 44 -3.23 -5.60 3.77
CA ARG A 44 -2.47 -4.61 3.01
C ARG A 44 -3.18 -3.26 2.92
N VAL A 45 -4.47 -3.25 2.58
CA VAL A 45 -5.22 -1.97 2.43
C VAL A 45 -5.29 -1.24 3.76
N CYS A 46 -5.57 -1.96 4.85
CA CYS A 46 -5.61 -1.40 6.19
C CYS A 46 -4.23 -0.86 6.62
N ASN A 47 -3.15 -1.61 6.41
CA ASN A 47 -1.80 -1.13 6.73
C ASN A 47 -1.42 0.11 5.92
N GLN A 48 -1.68 0.10 4.61
CA GLN A 48 -1.35 1.23 3.74
C GLN A 48 -2.10 2.50 4.16
N TRP A 49 -3.37 2.39 4.55
CA TRP A 49 -4.13 3.54 5.03
C TRP A 49 -3.59 4.03 6.38
N ALA A 50 -3.29 3.13 7.32
CA ALA A 50 -2.67 3.49 8.59
C ALA A 50 -1.32 4.22 8.40
N ASP A 51 -0.49 3.73 7.49
CA ASP A 51 0.80 4.34 7.12
C ASP A 51 0.62 5.74 6.53
N LYS A 52 -0.31 5.89 5.57
CA LYS A 52 -0.63 7.18 4.94
C LYS A 52 -1.13 8.22 5.94
N ASN A 53 -1.74 7.79 7.04
CA ASN A 53 -2.26 8.65 8.10
C ASN A 53 -1.29 8.81 9.28
N GLY A 54 -0.07 8.27 9.18
CA GLY A 54 0.94 8.39 10.24
C GLY A 54 0.53 7.73 11.55
N MET A 55 -0.32 6.69 11.51
CA MET A 55 -0.77 6.00 12.71
C MET A 55 0.33 5.10 13.26
N ALA A 56 0.61 5.25 14.56
CA ALA A 56 1.61 4.49 15.30
C ALA A 56 1.00 3.79 16.54
N ASP A 57 1.76 2.85 17.10
CA ASP A 57 1.54 2.22 18.40
C ASP A 57 0.11 1.67 18.60
N GLU A 58 -0.47 1.90 19.78
CA GLU A 58 -1.79 1.38 20.17
C GLU A 58 -2.92 1.93 19.28
N LEU A 59 -2.79 3.16 18.78
CA LEU A 59 -3.77 3.74 17.84
C LEU A 59 -3.77 2.93 16.54
N ARG A 60 -2.58 2.60 16.02
CA ARG A 60 -2.45 1.76 14.83
C ARG A 60 -3.04 0.39 15.08
N LYS A 61 -2.73 -0.24 16.22
CA LYS A 61 -3.22 -1.58 16.55
C LYS A 61 -4.76 -1.62 16.60
N ALA A 62 -5.37 -0.69 17.33
CA ALA A 62 -6.83 -0.58 17.42
C ALA A 62 -7.48 -0.31 16.06
N TYR A 63 -6.87 0.56 15.24
CA TYR A 63 -7.32 0.81 13.88
C TYR A 63 -7.26 -0.45 13.01
N LEU A 64 -6.13 -1.18 13.02
CA LEU A 64 -5.95 -2.36 12.19
C LEU A 64 -6.94 -3.48 12.56
N GLU A 65 -7.23 -3.68 13.85
CA GLU A 65 -8.25 -4.64 14.28
C GLU A 65 -9.65 -4.26 13.76
N LYS A 66 -10.04 -3.00 13.93
CA LYS A 66 -11.33 -2.50 13.44
C LYS A 66 -11.43 -2.56 11.90
N CYS A 67 -10.41 -2.06 11.21
CA CYS A 67 -10.36 -2.02 9.75
C CYS A 67 -10.51 -3.41 9.15
N LYS A 68 -9.79 -4.42 9.66
CA LYS A 68 -9.90 -5.81 9.18
C LYS A 68 -11.28 -6.43 9.43
N SER A 69 -11.94 -6.07 10.53
CA SER A 69 -13.31 -6.52 10.84
C SER A 69 -14.34 -5.91 9.88
N GLU A 70 -14.17 -4.64 9.51
CA GLU A 70 -15.10 -3.90 8.65
C GLU A 70 -14.78 -4.03 7.15
N ALA A 71 -13.55 -4.44 6.79
CA ALA A 71 -13.10 -4.55 5.41
C ALA A 71 -14.01 -5.39 4.49
N PRO A 72 -14.61 -6.52 4.93
CA PRO A 72 -15.54 -7.27 4.10
C PRO A 72 -16.81 -6.51 3.71
N SER A 73 -17.22 -5.51 4.49
CA SER A 73 -18.38 -4.66 4.17
C SER A 73 -18.05 -3.56 3.16
N ILE A 74 -16.78 -3.15 3.09
CA ILE A 74 -16.29 -2.09 2.19
C ILE A 74 -15.81 -2.68 0.86
N PHE A 75 -15.13 -3.82 0.93
CA PHE A 75 -14.61 -4.57 -0.20
C PHE A 75 -15.24 -5.98 -0.22
N PRO A 76 -16.51 -6.07 -0.63
CA PRO A 76 -17.23 -7.34 -0.62
C PRO A 76 -16.66 -8.31 -1.66
N VAL A 77 -16.47 -9.55 -1.22
CA VAL A 77 -16.01 -10.65 -2.06
C VAL A 77 -17.07 -10.99 -3.12
N GLY A 78 -16.63 -11.35 -4.33
CA GLY A 78 -17.52 -11.72 -5.44
C GLY A 78 -18.24 -10.56 -6.13
N TYR A 79 -18.18 -9.33 -5.58
CA TYR A 79 -18.70 -8.10 -6.22
C TYR A 79 -17.57 -7.12 -6.59
N ALA A 80 -16.40 -7.23 -5.93
CA ALA A 80 -15.25 -6.39 -6.23
C ALA A 80 -14.56 -6.73 -7.56
N GLU A 81 -14.83 -7.90 -8.16
CA GLU A 81 -14.38 -8.22 -9.54
C GLU A 81 -14.98 -7.22 -10.55
N ASP A 82 -16.17 -6.67 -10.29
CA ASP A 82 -16.84 -5.71 -11.17
C ASP A 82 -16.48 -4.25 -10.85
N ALA A 83 -15.99 -3.95 -9.63
CA ALA A 83 -15.58 -2.61 -9.22
C ALA A 83 -14.12 -2.28 -9.56
N ALA A 84 -13.31 -3.31 -9.85
CA ALA A 84 -11.94 -3.18 -10.38
C ALA A 84 -11.89 -3.47 -11.90
N GLY A 85 -13.01 -3.27 -12.59
CA GLY A 85 -13.16 -3.41 -14.03
C GLY A 85 -13.14 -2.06 -14.75
N ASP A 86 -12.18 -1.92 -15.66
CA ASP A 86 -12.06 -0.94 -16.76
C ASP A 86 -11.51 0.46 -16.44
N GLY A 87 -10.23 0.64 -16.79
CA GLY A 87 -9.47 1.88 -16.81
C GLY A 87 -8.00 1.64 -17.12
#